data_AF-A0A6G2PUU3-F1
#
_entry.id   AF-A0A6G2PUU3-F1
#
_cell.length_a   1.000
_cell.length_b   1.000
_cell.length_c   1.000
_cell.angle_alpha   90.00
_cell.angle_beta   90.00
_cell.angle_gamma   90.00
#
_symmetry.space_group_name_H-M   'P 1'
#
loop_
_entity.id
_entity.type
_entity.pdbx_description
1 polymer ?
#
loop_
_entity_poly.entity_id
_entity_poly.type
_entity_poly.pdbx_seq_one_letter_code
_entity_poly.pdbx_strand_id
1 'polypeptide(L)'
;DFPAEAALEGEDVSWTFARSLLDQGLRTPAGHGDVQIWPYGRTRTVLEFHSPFGLALLQFPTSTLRRFLLRSYEVVAAGQEDMATVVERGLNALFGGV
;
A
#
# COMPACT_ATOMS: atom_id res chain seq x y z
N ASP A 1 3.11 -1.89 12.90
CA ASP A 1 2.83 -3.33 12.77
C ASP A 1 1.36 -3.56 12.53
N PHE A 2 1.04 -4.55 11.71
CA PHE A 2 -0.31 -4.96 11.38
C PHE A 2 -0.80 -5.85 12.53
N PRO A 3 -2.01 -5.65 13.10
CA PRO A 3 -2.44 -6.41 14.26
C PRO A 3 -2.41 -7.91 13.95
N ALA A 4 -1.75 -8.68 14.81
CA ALA A 4 -1.63 -10.13 14.69
C ALA A 4 -2.99 -10.82 14.56
N GLU A 5 -4.06 -10.23 15.12
CA GLU A 5 -5.43 -10.74 15.00
C GLU A 5 -5.99 -10.73 13.56
N ALA A 6 -5.42 -9.90 12.68
CA ALA A 6 -5.80 -9.85 11.27
C ALA A 6 -4.80 -10.59 10.37
N ALA A 7 -3.68 -11.05 10.92
CA ALA A 7 -2.71 -11.89 10.24
C ALA A 7 -3.08 -13.36 10.45
N LEU A 8 -3.00 -14.15 9.38
CA LEU A 8 -3.53 -15.52 9.35
C LEU A 8 -2.87 -16.49 10.36
N GLU A 9 -1.71 -16.14 10.93
CA GLU A 9 -0.94 -17.00 11.83
C GLU A 9 -0.42 -16.31 13.10
N GLY A 10 -0.92 -15.10 13.44
CA GLY A 10 -0.48 -14.37 14.63
C GLY A 10 0.95 -13.79 14.56
N GLU A 11 1.59 -13.90 13.39
CA GLU A 11 2.86 -13.26 13.05
C GLU A 11 2.63 -11.90 12.38
N ASP A 12 3.59 -10.99 12.49
CA ASP A 12 3.54 -9.69 11.82
C ASP A 12 3.58 -9.87 10.30
N VAL A 13 2.53 -9.40 9.61
CA VAL A 13 2.45 -9.44 8.14
C VAL A 13 2.68 -8.05 7.56
N SER A 14 3.55 -7.96 6.55
CA SER A 14 3.81 -6.74 5.80
C SER A 14 3.14 -6.79 4.42
N TRP A 15 2.30 -5.81 4.12
CA TRP A 15 1.70 -5.61 2.81
C TRP A 15 2.43 -4.52 2.02
N THR A 16 2.68 -4.79 0.75
CA THR A 16 3.26 -3.81 -0.17
C THR A 16 2.29 -3.54 -1.31
N PHE A 17 2.03 -2.26 -1.57
CA PHE A 17 1.18 -1.81 -2.68
C PHE A 17 1.65 -0.44 -3.16
N ALA A 18 1.18 -0.03 -4.33
CA ALA A 18 1.60 1.22 -4.93
C ALA A 18 1.18 2.44 -4.09
N ARG A 19 2.10 3.38 -3.88
CA ARG A 19 1.79 4.68 -3.27
C ARG A 19 0.68 5.43 -4.01
N SER A 20 0.67 5.33 -5.34
CA SER A 20 -0.35 5.92 -6.19
C SER A 20 -1.73 5.29 -5.98
N LEU A 21 -1.81 4.01 -5.62
CA LEU A 21 -3.07 3.34 -5.27
C LEU A 21 -3.67 3.97 -4.00
N LEU A 22 -2.86 4.22 -2.97
CA LEU A 22 -3.32 4.92 -1.77
C LEU A 22 -3.85 6.31 -2.14
N ASP A 23 -3.10 7.08 -2.93
CA ASP A 23 -3.49 8.42 -3.34
C ASP A 23 -4.83 8.46 -4.06
N GLN A 24 -5.04 7.54 -5.01
CA GLN A 24 -6.32 7.39 -5.71
C GLN A 24 -7.44 6.97 -4.76
N GLY A 25 -7.18 5.98 -3.90
CA GLY A 25 -8.11 5.44 -2.91
C GLY A 25 -8.58 6.45 -1.85
N LEU A 26 -7.81 7.51 -1.60
CA LEU A 26 -8.24 8.62 -0.74
C LEU A 26 -9.29 9.53 -1.41
N ARG A 27 -9.46 9.46 -2.73
CA ARG A 27 -10.40 10.30 -3.51
C ARG A 27 -11.62 9.52 -3.97
N THR A 28 -11.43 8.29 -4.45
CA THR A 28 -12.45 7.44 -5.06
C THR A 28 -12.09 5.98 -4.83
N PRO A 29 -13.05 5.03 -4.85
CA PRO A 29 -12.70 3.61 -4.87
C PRO A 29 -11.65 3.30 -5.94
N ALA A 30 -10.59 2.60 -5.55
CA ALA A 30 -9.46 2.24 -6.40
C ALA A 30 -8.85 0.90 -5.97
N GLY A 31 -8.23 0.19 -6.91
CA GLY A 31 -7.57 -1.10 -6.68
C GLY A 31 -8.08 -2.21 -7.59
N HIS A 32 -7.21 -3.17 -7.84
CA HIS A 32 -7.51 -4.40 -8.58
C HIS A 32 -6.66 -5.54 -8.00
N GLY A 33 -7.25 -6.73 -7.88
CA GLY A 33 -6.58 -7.87 -7.23
C GLY A 33 -6.58 -7.72 -5.71
N ASP A 34 -5.41 -7.91 -5.11
CA ASP A 34 -5.28 -8.20 -3.68
C ASP A 34 -5.45 -7.00 -2.75
N VAL A 35 -5.50 -5.78 -3.29
CA VAL A 35 -5.63 -4.55 -2.50
C VAL A 35 -6.70 -3.64 -3.11
N GLN A 36 -7.68 -3.27 -2.29
CA GLN A 36 -8.73 -2.31 -2.62
C GLN A 36 -8.78 -1.20 -1.58
N ILE A 37 -8.93 0.05 -2.02
CA ILE A 37 -8.91 1.24 -1.14
C ILE A 37 -10.05 2.18 -1.54
N TRP A 38 -10.84 2.63 -0.57
CA TRP A 38 -11.93 3.59 -0.84
C TRP A 38 -12.25 4.53 0.33
N PRO A 39 -12.82 5.72 0.05
CA PRO A 39 -13.37 6.58 1.09
C PRO A 39 -14.59 5.95 1.75
N TYR A 40 -14.69 6.07 3.07
CA TYR A 40 -15.84 5.62 3.86
C TYR A 40 -16.36 6.78 4.73
N GLY A 41 -17.51 7.33 4.34
CA GLY A 41 -18.02 8.56 4.94
C GLY A 41 -17.09 9.75 4.69
N ARG A 42 -17.08 10.72 5.60
CA ARG A 42 -16.35 12.00 5.40
C ARG A 42 -14.92 12.00 5.91
N THR A 43 -14.57 11.08 6.81
CA THR A 43 -13.33 11.17 7.60
C THR A 43 -12.53 9.87 7.65
N ARG A 44 -13.05 8.79 7.05
CA ARG A 44 -12.41 7.48 7.07
C ARG A 44 -12.10 6.99 5.66
N THR A 45 -11.09 6.15 5.58
CA THR A 45 -10.72 5.38 4.38
C THR A 45 -10.61 3.93 4.80
N VAL A 46 -11.13 3.04 3.97
CA VAL A 46 -11.01 1.59 4.14
C VAL A 46 -9.93 1.07 3.19
N LEU A 47 -9.08 0.18 3.73
CA LEU A 47 -8.14 -0.64 2.98
C LEU A 47 -8.56 -2.10 3.17
N GLU A 48 -8.80 -2.79 2.07
CA GLU A 48 -9.15 -4.21 2.05
C GLU A 48 -8.01 -4.99 1.37
N PHE A 49 -7.59 -6.06 2.02
CA PHE A 49 -6.49 -6.92 1.62
C PHE A 49 -7.00 -8.35 1.43
N HIS A 50 -6.76 -8.94 0.26
CA HIS A 50 -7.18 -10.30 -0.08
C HIS A 50 -5.97 -11.21 -0.16
N SER A 51 -6.07 -12.36 0.47
CA SER A 51 -5.08 -13.44 0.38
C SER A 51 -5.79 -14.77 0.10
N PRO A 52 -5.06 -15.82 -0.31
CA PRO A 52 -5.65 -17.15 -0.50
C PRO A 52 -6.38 -17.72 0.72
N PHE A 53 -6.06 -17.23 1.92
CA PHE A 53 -6.58 -17.76 3.18
C PHE A 53 -7.65 -16.85 3.82
N GLY A 54 -7.95 -15.70 3.22
CA GLY A 54 -8.97 -14.79 3.74
C GLY A 54 -8.75 -13.33 3.37
N LEU A 55 -9.60 -12.46 3.91
CA LEU A 55 -9.53 -11.01 3.73
C LEU A 55 -9.36 -10.28 5.06
N ALA A 56 -8.68 -9.14 5.01
CA ALA A 56 -8.59 -8.20 6.12
C ALA A 56 -9.11 -6.83 5.69
N LEU A 57 -9.93 -6.21 6.55
CA LEU A 57 -10.49 -4.88 6.32
C LEU A 57 -10.02 -3.95 7.43
N LEU A 58 -9.33 -2.88 7.03
CA LEU A 58 -8.77 -1.89 7.93
C LEU A 58 -9.38 -0.52 7.68
N GLN A 59 -9.70 0.20 8.75
CA GLN A 59 -10.26 1.54 8.65
C GLN A 59 -9.37 2.58 9.34
N PHE A 60 -8.94 3.57 8.57
CA PHE A 60 -8.07 4.64 9.05
C PHE A 60 -8.76 6.00 9.00
N PRO A 61 -8.38 6.95 9.88
CA PRO A 61 -8.64 8.37 9.62
C PRO A 61 -7.98 8.77 8.29
N THR A 62 -8.77 9.31 7.36
CA THR A 62 -8.27 9.78 6.06
C THR A 62 -7.17 10.82 6.20
N SER A 63 -7.24 11.66 7.24
CA SER A 63 -6.22 12.68 7.53
C SER A 63 -4.85 12.09 7.86
N THR A 64 -4.81 10.94 8.54
CA THR A 64 -3.56 10.25 8.88
C THR A 64 -2.88 9.73 7.62
N LEU A 65 -3.62 9.01 6.76
CA LEU A 65 -3.10 8.49 5.49
C LEU A 65 -2.68 9.62 4.56
N ARG A 66 -3.47 10.71 4.48
CA ARG A 66 -3.14 11.89 3.69
C ARG A 66 -1.82 12.53 4.14
N ARG A 67 -1.62 12.70 5.44
CA ARG A 67 -0.39 13.29 5.99
C ARG A 67 0.83 12.42 5.67
N PHE A 68 0.71 11.11 5.84
CA PHE A 68 1.76 10.16 5.47
C PHE A 68 2.11 10.26 3.99
N LEU A 69 1.09 10.26 3.13
CA LEU A 69 1.25 10.34 1.68
C LEU A 69 1.93 11.64 1.25
N LEU A 70 1.52 12.79 1.79
CA LEU A 70 2.15 14.08 1.51
C LEU A 70 3.64 14.08 1.86
N ARG A 71 4.00 13.61 3.05
CA ARG A 71 5.42 13.49 3.45
C ARG A 71 6.21 12.57 2.54
N SER A 72 5.60 11.48 2.06
CA SER A 72 6.28 10.59 1.12
C SER A 72 6.57 11.28 -0.22
N TYR A 73 5.66 12.13 -0.70
CA TYR A 73 5.86 12.90 -1.93
C TYR A 73 6.81 14.08 -1.76
N GLU A 74 6.97 14.61 -0.54
CA GLU A 74 8.02 15.59 -0.23
C GLU A 74 9.42 14.99 -0.39
N VAL A 75 9.61 13.70 -0.05
CA VAL A 75 10.90 13.01 -0.20
C VAL A 75 11.14 12.58 -1.65
N VAL A 76 10.13 12.00 -2.31
CA VAL A 76 10.18 11.62 -3.72
C VAL A 76 8.88 12.04 -4.38
N ALA A 77 8.92 13.11 -5.17
CA ALA A 77 7.75 13.62 -5.88
C ALA A 77 7.18 12.56 -6.85
N ALA A 78 5.88 12.66 -7.15
CA ALA A 78 5.24 11.79 -8.13
C ALA A 78 5.89 12.00 -9.52
N GLY A 79 6.23 10.91 -10.20
CA GLY A 79 6.94 10.93 -11.48
C GLY A 79 8.45 11.18 -11.35
N GLN A 80 8.98 11.28 -10.13
CA GLN A 80 10.42 11.37 -9.86
C GLN A 80 10.93 10.12 -9.12
N GLU A 81 10.14 9.04 -9.13
CA GLU A 81 10.60 7.74 -8.67
C GLU A 81 11.68 7.20 -9.62
N ASP A 82 12.86 6.88 -9.08
CA ASP A 82 13.91 6.20 -9.85
C ASP A 82 13.56 4.71 -10.04
N MET A 83 12.64 4.47 -10.96
CA MET A 83 12.16 3.14 -11.29
C MET A 83 13.23 2.32 -12.02
N ALA A 84 14.12 2.96 -12.77
CA ALA A 84 15.18 2.27 -13.49
C ALA A 84 16.12 1.56 -12.50
N THR A 85 16.54 2.23 -11.44
CA THR A 85 17.39 1.64 -10.40
C THR A 85 16.67 0.54 -9.59
N VAL A 86 15.35 0.66 -9.39
CA VAL A 86 14.56 -0.39 -8.71
C VAL A 86 14.44 -1.64 -9.59
N VAL A 87 14.12 -1.46 -10.87
CA VAL A 87 14.03 -2.55 -11.84
C VAL A 87 15.37 -3.26 -11.97
N GLU A 88 16.45 -2.50 -12.13
CA GLU A 88 17.80 -3.04 -12.23
C GLU A 88 18.19 -3.85 -10.98
N ARG A 89 17.89 -3.34 -9.78
CA ARG A 89 18.09 -4.12 -8.54
C ARG A 89 17.26 -5.40 -8.52
N GLY A 90 16.00 -5.34 -8.94
CA GLY A 90 15.13 -6.51 -9.03
C GLY A 90 15.64 -7.57 -10.01
N LEU A 91 16.07 -7.14 -11.20
CA LEU A 91 16.67 -8.02 -12.20
C LEU A 91 17.97 -8.64 -11.70
N ASN A 92 18.84 -7.86 -11.07
CA ASN A 92 20.07 -8.38 -10.47
C ASN A 92 19.80 -9.40 -9.36
N ALA A 93 18.78 -9.16 -8.52
CA ALA A 93 18.37 -10.11 -7.49
C ALA A 93 17.82 -11.43 -8.09
N LEU A 94 17.13 -11.35 -9.23
CA LEU A 94 16.59 -12.53 -9.93
C LEU A 94 17.66 -13.32 -10.70
N PHE A 95 18.61 -12.63 -11.34
CA PHE A 95 19.65 -13.24 -12.20
C PHE A 95 20.99 -13.46 -11.49
N GLY A 96 21.10 -13.14 -10.20
CA GLY A 96 22.25 -13.48 -9.36
C GLY A 96 23.49 -12.59 -9.53
N GLY A 97 23.36 -11.42 -10.16
CA GLY A 97 24.45 -10.46 -10.37
C GLY A 97 25.57 -11.02 -11.25
N VAL A 98 25.43 -10.90 -12.58
CA VAL A 98 26.50 -11.16 -13.55
C VAL A 98 27.04 -9.84 -14.09
#